data_AF-A0A2K3LBL5-F1
#
_entry.id   AF-A0A2K3LBL5-F1
#
_cell.length_a   1.000
_cell.length_b   1.000
_cell.length_c   1.000
_cell.angle_alpha   90.00
_cell.angle_beta   90.00
_cell.angle_gamma   90.00
#
_symmetry.space_group_name_H-M   'P 1'
#
loop_
_entity.id
_entity.type
_entity.pdbx_description
1 polymer ?
#
loop_
_entity_poly.entity_id
_entity_poly.type
_entity_poly.pdbx_seq_one_letter_code
_entity_poly.pdbx_strand_id
1 'polypeptide(L)'
;MWSAPIEELSSNFQSIYTYFIYLHFRVLTSSDICSNASLQIINRANETGEDPLALSNRFCDEYNVDMSDLLCERPSKEPRVSEHIDEIKDMITKIIDNDYAYVVDGDVFYSVEKFPNYGMLSGQRVEHNKAGKRVAVDSRKRHPADFALWKAAKPGEPSWDSPWGPGRPGWHIECSAMSACYVSHKFDIHGGGIDLIFPHHENEIAQSWAADRESHISYWLHNGHVTNNNEKMSKSLGNFFTIRQITERYHPLALRHFLI
;
A
#
# COMPACT_ATOMS: atom_id res chain seq x y z
N MET A 1 -8.92 -20.74 -8.61
CA MET A 1 -8.01 -21.05 -7.49
C MET A 1 -7.40 -19.74 -7.04
N TRP A 2 -7.68 -19.33 -5.82
CA TRP A 2 -7.33 -18.03 -5.25
C TRP A 2 -5.88 -18.11 -4.72
N SER A 3 -4.98 -17.30 -5.26
CA SER A 3 -3.54 -17.34 -4.97
C SER A 3 -2.89 -16.01 -5.36
N ALA A 4 -1.83 -15.63 -4.66
CA ALA A 4 -1.15 -14.37 -4.92
C ALA A 4 -0.55 -14.35 -6.34
N PRO A 5 -0.66 -13.22 -7.07
CA PRO A 5 0.02 -13.07 -8.34
C PRO A 5 1.52 -13.00 -8.10
N ILE A 6 2.30 -13.54 -9.04
CA ILE A 6 3.77 -13.58 -8.96
C ILE A 6 4.39 -12.18 -8.89
N GLU A 7 3.69 -11.16 -9.39
CA GLU A 7 4.17 -9.78 -9.36
C GLU A 7 4.21 -9.17 -7.95
N GLU A 8 3.44 -9.72 -7.02
CA GLU A 8 3.36 -9.26 -5.61
C GLU A 8 4.38 -10.00 -4.73
N LEU A 9 5.38 -10.66 -5.32
CA LEU A 9 6.33 -11.49 -4.59
C LEU A 9 7.33 -10.68 -3.79
N SER A 10 7.25 -10.86 -2.47
CA SER A 10 8.18 -10.37 -1.46
C SER A 10 9.54 -11.07 -1.49
N SER A 11 9.79 -12.03 -2.41
CA SER A 11 11.00 -12.86 -2.42
C SER A 11 12.29 -12.03 -2.49
N ASN A 12 12.27 -10.89 -3.18
CA ASN A 12 13.42 -9.98 -3.24
C ASN A 12 13.68 -9.30 -1.90
N PHE A 13 12.62 -8.84 -1.22
CA PHE A 13 12.72 -8.30 0.13
C PHE A 13 13.09 -9.36 1.16
N GLN A 14 12.67 -10.62 0.96
CA GLN A 14 13.11 -11.76 1.77
C GLN A 14 14.62 -12.00 1.64
N SER A 15 15.18 -11.92 0.43
CA SER A 15 16.63 -12.05 0.22
C SER A 15 17.39 -10.94 0.96
N ILE A 16 16.90 -9.70 0.91
CA ILE A 16 17.47 -8.56 1.65
C ILE A 16 17.39 -8.78 3.17
N TYR A 17 16.22 -9.16 3.68
CA TYR A 17 16.01 -9.47 5.10
C TYR A 17 16.96 -10.57 5.57
N THR A 18 17.02 -11.69 4.83
CA THR A 18 17.87 -12.84 5.17
C THR A 18 19.35 -12.44 5.14
N TYR A 19 19.76 -11.59 4.20
CA TYR A 19 21.11 -11.06 4.13
C TYR A 19 21.46 -10.19 5.34
N PHE A 20 20.56 -9.32 5.81
CA PHE A 20 20.78 -8.54 7.03
C PHE A 20 20.87 -9.41 8.28
N ILE A 21 20.05 -10.45 8.39
CA ILE A 21 20.15 -11.43 9.49
C ILE A 21 21.50 -12.17 9.42
N TYR A 22 21.95 -12.58 8.23
CA TYR A 22 23.28 -13.17 8.03
C TYR A 22 24.42 -12.23 8.44
N LEU A 23 24.26 -10.93 8.23
CA LEU A 23 25.17 -9.89 8.70
C LEU A 23 25.01 -9.55 10.20
N HIS A 24 24.18 -10.28 10.93
CA HIS A 24 23.92 -10.12 12.37
C HIS A 24 23.23 -8.80 12.76
N PHE A 25 22.50 -8.16 11.84
CA PHE A 25 21.62 -7.05 12.19
C PHE A 25 20.38 -7.53 12.94
N ARG A 26 19.87 -6.71 13.86
CA ARG A 26 18.53 -6.87 14.41
C ARG A 26 17.56 -6.15 13.48
N VAL A 27 16.73 -6.92 12.78
CA VAL A 27 15.79 -6.37 11.78
C VAL A 27 14.36 -6.44 12.32
N LEU A 28 13.64 -5.33 12.28
CA LEU A 28 12.19 -5.27 12.49
C LEU A 28 11.52 -5.09 11.13
N THR A 29 10.64 -6.01 10.75
CA THR A 29 9.90 -5.94 9.49
C THR A 29 8.40 -5.75 9.73
N SER A 30 7.78 -4.83 8.99
CA SER A 30 6.33 -4.64 8.96
C SER A 30 5.86 -4.71 7.50
N SER A 31 4.83 -5.51 7.23
CA SER A 31 4.27 -5.66 5.88
C SER A 31 2.75 -5.50 5.91
N ASP A 32 2.24 -4.49 5.20
CA ASP A 32 0.81 -4.23 5.06
C ASP A 32 0.22 -4.92 3.82
N ILE A 33 0.31 -6.25 3.77
CA ILE A 33 -0.27 -7.03 2.68
C ILE A 33 -1.81 -7.18 2.82
N CYS A 34 -2.34 -6.80 3.98
CA CYS A 34 -3.71 -7.03 4.42
C CYS A 34 -4.54 -5.75 4.48
N SER A 35 -4.62 -5.03 3.35
CA SER A 35 -5.54 -3.88 3.21
C SER A 35 -6.99 -4.37 3.09
N ASN A 36 -7.63 -4.59 4.24
CA ASN A 36 -9.01 -5.04 4.37
C ASN A 36 -10.06 -3.90 4.28
N ALA A 37 -9.62 -2.67 4.01
CA ALA A 37 -10.47 -1.50 3.81
C ALA A 37 -10.51 -1.01 2.34
N SER A 38 -9.88 -1.74 1.41
CA SER A 38 -9.78 -1.31 0.02
C SER A 38 -11.09 -1.48 -0.76
N LEU A 39 -11.34 -0.55 -1.70
CA LEU A 39 -12.53 -0.58 -2.57
C LEU A 39 -12.61 -1.86 -3.43
N GLN A 40 -11.46 -2.45 -3.77
CA GLN A 40 -11.42 -3.69 -4.56
C GLN A 40 -11.97 -4.88 -3.76
N ILE A 41 -11.62 -4.98 -2.48
CA ILE A 41 -12.17 -6.00 -1.57
C ILE A 41 -13.67 -5.78 -1.38
N ILE A 42 -14.11 -4.54 -1.16
CA ILE A 42 -15.53 -4.21 -0.98
C ILE A 42 -16.34 -4.61 -2.22
N ASN A 43 -15.87 -4.23 -3.42
CA ASN A 43 -16.55 -4.57 -4.66
C ASN A 43 -16.62 -6.09 -4.86
N ARG A 44 -15.52 -6.81 -4.59
CA ARG A 44 -15.50 -8.27 -4.70
C ARG A 44 -16.41 -8.95 -3.68
N ALA A 45 -16.42 -8.48 -2.44
CA ALA A 45 -17.29 -8.99 -1.39
C ALA A 45 -18.77 -8.83 -1.76
N ASN A 46 -19.14 -7.69 -2.35
CA ASN A 46 -20.48 -7.46 -2.88
C ASN A 46 -20.82 -8.38 -4.05
N GLU A 47 -19.87 -8.67 -4.96
CA GLU A 47 -20.05 -9.63 -6.06
C GLU A 47 -20.28 -11.08 -5.56
N THR A 48 -19.59 -11.47 -4.49
CA THR A 48 -19.66 -12.85 -3.95
C THR A 48 -20.69 -13.01 -2.83
N GLY A 49 -21.27 -11.92 -2.33
CA GLY A 49 -22.17 -11.94 -1.17
C GLY A 49 -21.46 -12.34 0.14
N GLU A 50 -20.15 -12.14 0.22
CA GLU A 50 -19.34 -12.41 1.41
C GLU A 50 -19.16 -11.14 2.24
N ASP A 51 -18.84 -11.27 3.52
CA ASP A 51 -18.40 -10.14 4.34
C ASP A 51 -17.01 -9.65 3.88
N PRO A 52 -16.79 -8.34 3.64
CA PRO A 52 -15.51 -7.82 3.16
C PRO A 52 -14.31 -8.15 4.05
N LEU A 53 -14.49 -8.13 5.38
CA LEU A 53 -13.40 -8.43 6.31
C LEU A 53 -13.07 -9.92 6.30
N ALA A 54 -14.08 -10.78 6.30
CA ALA A 54 -13.90 -12.23 6.18
C ALA A 54 -13.20 -12.60 4.86
N LEU A 55 -13.60 -11.97 3.75
CA LEU A 55 -12.99 -12.16 2.44
C LEU A 55 -11.51 -11.77 2.46
N SER A 56 -11.20 -10.58 3.00
CA SER A 56 -9.82 -10.09 3.08
C SER A 56 -8.96 -10.98 3.98
N ASN A 57 -9.47 -11.39 5.14
CA ASN A 57 -8.74 -12.27 6.06
C ASN A 57 -8.41 -13.62 5.40
N ARG A 58 -9.36 -14.21 4.65
CA ARG A 58 -9.11 -15.44 3.90
C ARG A 58 -8.00 -15.25 2.84
N PHE A 59 -8.01 -14.14 2.10
CA PHE A 59 -6.95 -13.86 1.13
C PHE A 59 -5.58 -13.63 1.78
N CYS A 60 -5.54 -12.99 2.95
CA CYS A 60 -4.31 -12.85 3.73
C CYS A 60 -3.75 -14.21 4.16
N ASP A 61 -4.61 -15.11 4.64
CA ASP A 61 -4.19 -16.45 5.04
C ASP A 61 -3.70 -17.25 3.84
N GLU A 62 -4.39 -17.17 2.71
CA GLU A 62 -3.96 -17.80 1.46
C GLU A 62 -2.62 -17.23 0.94
N TYR A 63 -2.40 -15.91 1.02
CA TYR A 63 -1.12 -15.28 0.70
C TYR A 63 0.00 -15.83 1.59
N ASN A 64 -0.25 -15.93 2.89
CA ASN A 64 0.72 -16.44 3.86
C ASN A 64 1.07 -17.91 3.63
N VAL A 65 0.12 -18.72 3.17
CA VAL A 65 0.39 -20.10 2.72
C VAL A 65 1.29 -20.09 1.49
N ASP A 66 0.97 -19.29 0.47
CA ASP A 66 1.74 -19.20 -0.77
C ASP A 66 3.19 -18.73 -0.51
N MET A 67 3.38 -17.77 0.42
CA MET A 67 4.72 -17.31 0.83
C MET A 67 5.49 -18.38 1.60
N SER A 68 4.81 -19.14 2.46
CA SER A 68 5.42 -20.25 3.20
C SER A 68 5.90 -21.36 2.26
N ASP A 69 5.15 -21.66 1.20
CA ASP A 69 5.55 -22.65 0.18
C ASP A 69 6.84 -22.23 -0.54
N LEU A 70 7.06 -20.92 -0.68
CA LEU A 70 8.30 -20.34 -1.23
C LEU A 70 9.42 -20.18 -0.19
N LEU A 71 9.22 -20.67 1.04
CA LEU A 71 10.14 -20.52 2.17
C LEU A 71 10.46 -19.06 2.50
N CYS A 72 9.51 -18.14 2.27
CA CYS A 72 9.61 -16.78 2.76
C CYS A 72 9.27 -16.76 4.26
N GLU A 73 10.04 -16.01 5.04
CA GLU A 73 9.75 -15.83 6.46
C GLU A 73 8.60 -14.83 6.63
N ARG A 74 7.82 -15.01 7.69
CA ARG A 74 6.82 -14.02 8.06
C ARG A 74 7.51 -12.77 8.59
N PRO A 75 7.00 -11.57 8.28
CA PRO A 75 7.52 -10.35 8.87
C PRO A 75 7.24 -10.31 10.37
N SER A 76 7.97 -9.46 11.09
CA SER A 76 7.79 -9.31 12.54
C SER A 76 6.41 -8.78 12.91
N LYS A 77 5.79 -8.00 12.00
CA LYS A 77 4.47 -7.40 12.11
C LYS A 77 3.73 -7.48 10.78
N GLU A 78 2.46 -7.89 10.83
CA GLU A 78 1.52 -7.89 9.69
C GLU A 78 0.27 -7.11 10.10
N PRO A 79 0.33 -5.78 10.10
CA PRO A 79 -0.79 -4.98 10.55
C PRO A 79 -1.97 -5.07 9.57
N ARG A 80 -3.18 -4.91 10.10
CA ARG A 80 -4.42 -4.85 9.31
C ARG A 80 -5.00 -3.45 9.40
N VAL A 81 -5.41 -2.88 8.27
CA VAL A 81 -5.96 -1.51 8.23
C VAL A 81 -7.12 -1.31 9.19
N SER A 82 -8.06 -2.28 9.25
CA SER A 82 -9.22 -2.22 10.15
C SER A 82 -8.86 -2.12 11.64
N GLU A 83 -7.66 -2.54 12.03
CA GLU A 83 -7.16 -2.52 13.42
C GLU A 83 -6.41 -1.23 13.74
N HIS A 84 -6.11 -0.39 12.75
CA HIS A 84 -5.29 0.83 12.89
C HIS A 84 -6.03 2.11 12.49
N ILE A 85 -7.36 2.05 12.55
CA ILE A 85 -8.24 3.13 12.11
C ILE A 85 -8.06 4.38 12.99
N ASP A 86 -7.76 4.21 14.27
CA ASP A 86 -7.56 5.33 15.19
C ASP A 86 -6.20 6.00 14.95
N GLU A 87 -5.13 5.23 14.72
CA GLU A 87 -3.82 5.77 14.31
C GLU A 87 -3.91 6.53 12.98
N ILE A 88 -4.72 6.04 12.03
CA ILE A 88 -4.98 6.75 10.77
C ILE A 88 -5.69 8.07 11.05
N LYS A 89 -6.75 8.09 11.86
CA LYS A 89 -7.46 9.34 12.20
C LYS A 89 -6.54 10.33 12.90
N ASP A 90 -5.67 9.85 13.80
CA ASP A 90 -4.71 10.69 14.51
C ASP A 90 -3.70 11.31 13.55
N MET A 91 -3.17 10.53 12.60
CA MET A 91 -2.27 11.05 11.57
C MET A 91 -2.97 12.08 10.68
N ILE A 92 -4.20 11.81 10.23
CA ILE A 92 -4.97 12.77 9.42
C ILE A 92 -5.22 14.06 10.21
N THR A 93 -5.55 13.96 11.49
CA THR A 93 -5.75 15.12 12.37
C THR A 93 -4.47 15.96 12.45
N LYS A 94 -3.31 15.34 12.66
CA LYS A 94 -2.01 16.04 12.64
C LYS A 94 -1.74 16.75 11.31
N ILE A 95 -2.03 16.10 10.18
CA ILE A 95 -1.84 16.68 8.84
C ILE A 95 -2.77 17.90 8.65
N ILE A 96 -4.02 17.83 9.12
CA ILE A 96 -4.96 18.97 9.10
C ILE A 96 -4.44 20.11 9.99
N ASP A 97 -4.04 19.79 11.23
CA ASP A 97 -3.55 20.78 12.21
C ASP A 97 -2.29 21.49 11.72
N ASN A 98 -1.44 20.78 10.97
CA ASN A 98 -0.25 21.34 10.31
C ASN A 98 -0.57 22.08 9.00
N ASP A 99 -1.85 22.26 8.66
CA ASP A 99 -2.35 22.97 7.48
C ASP A 99 -2.01 22.29 6.13
N TYR A 100 -1.80 20.96 6.09
CA TYR A 100 -1.52 20.21 4.84
C TYR A 100 -2.73 19.49 4.26
N ALA A 101 -3.86 19.49 4.96
CA ALA A 101 -5.10 18.85 4.49
C ALA A 101 -6.30 19.77 4.68
N TYR A 102 -7.39 19.45 3.97
CA TYR A 102 -8.64 20.18 4.07
C TYR A 102 -9.84 19.24 3.92
N VAL A 103 -10.93 19.58 4.60
CA VAL A 103 -12.18 18.81 4.62
C VAL A 103 -13.16 19.39 3.59
N VAL A 104 -13.82 18.53 2.82
CA VAL A 104 -14.91 18.89 1.90
C VAL A 104 -15.98 17.81 1.93
N ASP A 105 -17.20 18.14 2.34
CA ASP A 105 -18.35 17.23 2.35
C ASP A 105 -18.08 15.87 3.04
N GLY A 106 -17.26 15.87 4.10
CA GLY A 106 -16.86 14.67 4.85
C GLY A 106 -15.65 13.92 4.26
N ASP A 107 -15.22 14.24 3.04
CA ASP A 107 -13.94 13.79 2.52
C ASP A 107 -12.80 14.66 3.08
N VAL A 108 -11.63 14.07 3.30
CA VAL A 108 -10.41 14.80 3.66
C VAL A 108 -9.38 14.61 2.56
N PHE A 109 -8.89 15.72 2.01
CA PHE A 109 -7.89 15.73 0.95
C PHE A 109 -6.57 16.32 1.45
N TYR A 110 -5.46 15.74 0.99
CA TYR A 110 -4.13 16.30 1.14
C TYR A 110 -3.88 17.35 0.06
N SER A 111 -3.32 18.50 0.45
CA SER A 111 -2.96 19.60 -0.45
C SER A 111 -1.53 19.45 -0.92
N VAL A 112 -1.33 18.93 -2.14
CA VAL A 112 0.02 18.63 -2.66
C VAL A 112 0.87 19.89 -2.88
N GLU A 113 0.25 21.01 -3.21
CA GLU A 113 0.94 22.29 -3.43
C GLU A 113 1.66 22.80 -2.18
N LYS A 114 1.21 22.40 -1.00
CA LYS A 114 1.84 22.81 0.26
C LYS A 114 3.12 22.05 0.56
N PHE A 115 3.34 20.89 -0.08
CA PHE A 115 4.55 20.10 0.07
C PHE A 115 5.58 20.45 -1.01
N PRO A 116 6.63 21.23 -0.69
CA PRO A 116 7.53 21.78 -1.71
C PRO A 116 8.35 20.74 -2.47
N ASN A 117 8.55 19.55 -1.89
CA ASN A 117 9.36 18.48 -2.47
C ASN A 117 8.51 17.35 -3.07
N TYR A 118 7.22 17.61 -3.38
CA TYR A 118 6.35 16.59 -3.97
C TYR A 118 6.87 16.18 -5.35
N GLY A 119 7.10 14.88 -5.55
CA GLY A 119 7.69 14.34 -6.78
C GLY A 119 9.18 14.05 -6.70
N MET A 120 9.81 14.26 -5.54
CA MET A 120 11.25 14.03 -5.36
C MET A 120 11.63 12.54 -5.51
N LEU A 121 10.78 11.61 -5.06
CA LEU A 121 11.07 10.18 -5.15
C LEU A 121 10.94 9.69 -6.60
N SER A 122 9.86 10.09 -7.27
CA SER A 122 9.54 9.66 -8.63
C SER A 122 10.28 10.43 -9.72
N GLY A 123 10.86 11.59 -9.39
CA GLY A 123 11.41 12.54 -10.35
C GLY A 123 10.35 13.24 -11.21
N GLN A 124 9.05 13.06 -10.89
CA GLN A 124 7.95 13.66 -11.65
C GLN A 124 7.65 15.07 -11.12
N ARG A 125 7.56 16.04 -12.02
CA ARG A 125 7.10 17.39 -11.66
C ARG A 125 5.59 17.42 -11.45
N VAL A 126 5.16 18.14 -10.41
CA VAL A 126 3.74 18.35 -10.08
C VAL A 126 2.96 18.90 -11.27
N GLU A 127 3.57 19.80 -12.07
CA GLU A 127 2.93 20.41 -13.25
C GLU A 127 2.64 19.41 -14.39
N HIS A 128 3.40 18.30 -14.45
CA HIS A 128 3.20 17.23 -15.43
C HIS A 128 2.25 16.15 -14.91
N ASN A 129 1.96 16.14 -13.62
CA ASN A 129 1.04 15.23 -12.96
C ASN A 129 -0.42 15.72 -13.07
N LYS A 130 -0.87 15.92 -14.32
CA LYS A 130 -2.31 16.02 -14.60
C LYS A 130 -2.91 14.63 -14.36
N ALA A 131 -3.58 14.48 -13.21
CA ALA A 131 -4.48 13.41 -12.82
C ALA A 131 -4.36 12.15 -13.69
N GLY A 132 -3.68 11.12 -13.18
CA GLY A 132 -3.59 9.82 -13.85
C GLY A 132 -4.94 9.41 -14.43
N LYS A 133 -4.94 9.03 -15.71
CA LYS A 133 -6.10 8.73 -16.60
C LYS A 133 -7.16 7.75 -16.06
N ARG A 134 -7.09 7.31 -14.80
CA ARG A 134 -7.97 6.29 -14.18
C ARG A 134 -8.98 6.82 -13.17
N VAL A 135 -8.88 8.06 -12.68
CA VAL A 135 -9.83 8.60 -11.68
C VAL A 135 -10.43 9.88 -12.24
N ALA A 136 -11.77 9.95 -12.31
CA ALA A 136 -12.48 11.17 -12.67
C ALA A 136 -11.99 12.32 -11.77
N VAL A 137 -11.62 13.45 -12.37
CA VAL A 137 -11.17 14.64 -11.63
C VAL A 137 -12.34 15.08 -10.75
N ASP A 138 -12.20 14.87 -9.44
CA ASP A 138 -13.17 15.36 -8.46
C ASP A 138 -13.10 16.88 -8.44
N SER A 139 -14.15 17.54 -8.92
CA SER A 139 -14.23 19.00 -9.04
C SER A 139 -14.16 19.72 -7.70
N ARG A 140 -14.30 19.00 -6.58
CA ARG A 140 -14.18 19.53 -5.21
C ARG A 140 -12.74 19.69 -4.75
N LYS A 141 -11.77 19.12 -5.48
CA LYS A 141 -10.35 19.26 -5.15
C LYS A 141 -9.84 20.66 -5.48
N ARG A 142 -9.01 21.22 -4.61
CA ARG A 142 -8.37 22.53 -4.84
C ARG A 142 -7.33 22.42 -5.94
N HIS A 143 -6.61 21.30 -5.97
CA HIS A 143 -5.64 20.98 -7.01
C HIS A 143 -5.88 19.56 -7.59
N PRO A 144 -5.73 19.34 -8.91
CA PRO A 144 -6.02 18.03 -9.53
C PRO A 144 -5.18 16.86 -8.98
N ALA A 145 -3.99 17.15 -8.48
CA ALA A 145 -3.08 16.16 -7.89
C ALA A 145 -3.34 15.92 -6.38
N ASP A 146 -4.26 16.64 -5.74
CA ASP A 146 -4.68 16.36 -4.36
C ASP A 146 -5.26 14.95 -4.26
N PHE A 147 -4.91 14.24 -3.19
CA PHE A 147 -5.34 12.86 -2.96
C PHE A 147 -6.11 12.74 -1.65
N ALA A 148 -6.98 11.74 -1.57
CA ALA A 148 -7.82 11.54 -0.39
C ALA A 148 -7.04 10.87 0.74
N LEU A 149 -7.12 11.45 1.93
CA LEU A 149 -6.71 10.86 3.20
C LEU A 149 -7.85 10.10 3.85
N TRP A 150 -9.06 10.66 3.77
CA TRP A 150 -10.31 10.05 4.24
C TRP A 150 -11.38 10.21 3.18
N LYS A 151 -12.18 9.17 2.97
CA LYS A 151 -13.33 9.20 2.05
C LYS A 151 -14.62 8.99 2.82
N ALA A 152 -15.57 9.91 2.66
CA ALA A 152 -16.91 9.76 3.18
C ALA A 152 -17.55 8.47 2.65
N ALA A 153 -18.26 7.77 3.53
CA ALA A 153 -18.88 6.50 3.18
C ALA A 153 -20.04 6.72 2.20
N LYS A 154 -20.12 5.85 1.20
CA LYS A 154 -21.33 5.74 0.36
C LYS A 154 -22.32 4.77 1.00
N PRO A 155 -23.63 4.90 0.71
CA PRO A 155 -24.63 3.95 1.21
C PRO A 155 -24.25 2.50 0.87
N GLY A 156 -24.13 1.66 1.88
CA GLY A 156 -23.78 0.24 1.74
C GLY A 156 -22.28 -0.07 1.73
N GLU A 157 -21.39 0.92 1.80
CA GLU A 157 -19.96 0.67 2.03
C GLU A 157 -19.67 0.48 3.53
N PRO A 158 -18.72 -0.40 3.91
CA PRO A 158 -18.23 -0.45 5.27
C PRO A 158 -17.57 0.89 5.62
N SER A 159 -17.82 1.35 6.85
CA SER A 159 -17.36 2.65 7.30
C SER A 159 -17.05 2.66 8.79
N TRP A 160 -16.20 3.60 9.18
CA TRP A 160 -15.80 3.87 10.54
C TRP A 160 -16.16 5.30 10.91
N ASP A 161 -16.55 5.51 12.17
CA ASP A 161 -16.83 6.84 12.69
C ASP A 161 -15.56 7.68 12.78
N SER A 162 -15.63 8.94 12.36
CA SER A 162 -14.51 9.88 12.43
C SER A 162 -15.01 11.30 12.74
N PRO A 163 -14.11 12.23 13.11
CA PRO A 163 -14.46 13.64 13.30
C PRO A 163 -15.05 14.31 12.05
N TRP A 164 -14.82 13.73 10.86
CA TRP A 164 -15.30 14.24 9.58
C TRP A 164 -16.56 13.50 9.08
N GLY A 165 -17.13 12.63 9.91
CA GLY A 165 -18.27 11.78 9.57
C GLY A 165 -17.87 10.33 9.24
N PRO A 166 -18.85 9.44 9.02
CA PRO A 166 -18.59 8.05 8.70
C PRO A 166 -17.86 7.93 7.36
N GLY A 167 -16.78 7.16 7.32
CA GLY A 167 -15.97 7.01 6.12
C GLY A 167 -14.93 5.91 6.23
N ARG A 168 -13.93 5.99 5.37
CA ARG A 168 -12.84 5.02 5.29
C ARG A 168 -11.53 5.68 4.90
N PRO A 169 -10.39 5.08 5.25
CA PRO A 169 -9.09 5.62 4.88
C PRO A 169 -8.87 5.64 3.36
N GLY A 170 -8.02 6.57 2.93
CA GLY A 170 -7.41 6.55 1.61
C GLY A 170 -6.24 5.57 1.56
N TRP A 171 -6.02 4.95 0.40
CA TRP A 171 -5.02 3.89 0.22
C TRP A 171 -3.61 4.25 0.73
N HIS A 172 -3.19 5.50 0.57
CA HIS A 172 -1.83 5.93 0.92
C HIS A 172 -1.64 6.16 2.43
N ILE A 173 -2.67 6.64 3.14
CA ILE A 173 -2.55 7.00 4.56
C ILE A 173 -2.42 5.77 5.47
N GLU A 174 -2.88 4.61 4.98
CA GLU A 174 -2.78 3.31 5.62
C GLU A 174 -1.31 2.97 5.93
N CYS A 175 -0.46 2.92 4.91
CA CYS A 175 0.96 2.62 5.03
C CYS A 175 1.71 3.65 5.89
N SER A 176 1.43 4.94 5.72
CA SER A 176 2.04 6.02 6.52
C SER A 176 1.75 5.87 8.01
N ALA A 177 0.48 5.61 8.38
CA ALA A 177 0.09 5.47 9.78
C ALA A 177 0.63 4.19 10.42
N MET A 178 0.55 3.06 9.72
CA MET A 178 0.98 1.78 10.25
C MET A 178 2.51 1.67 10.34
N SER A 179 3.25 2.17 9.36
CA SER A 179 4.73 2.21 9.44
C SER A 179 5.20 3.09 10.60
N ALA A 180 4.54 4.23 10.84
CA ALA A 180 4.81 5.08 11.99
C ALA A 180 4.49 4.41 13.34
N CYS A 181 3.41 3.61 13.40
CA CYS A 181 3.00 2.91 14.62
C CYS A 181 3.99 1.80 15.02
N TYR A 182 4.42 0.97 14.06
CA TYR A 182 5.25 -0.21 14.38
C TYR A 182 6.75 0.04 14.36
N VAL A 183 7.22 0.96 13.52
CA VAL A 183 8.66 1.20 13.33
C VAL A 183 9.02 2.54 13.97
N SER A 184 8.58 3.64 13.36
CA SER A 184 8.51 5.02 13.88
C SER A 184 8.33 5.95 12.67
N HIS A 185 8.25 7.27 12.90
CA HIS A 185 8.33 8.26 11.82
C HIS A 185 9.70 8.27 11.09
N LYS A 186 10.74 7.63 11.65
CA LYS A 186 12.09 7.61 11.07
C LYS A 186 12.68 6.20 11.03
N PHE A 187 12.89 5.67 9.83
CA PHE A 187 13.41 4.31 9.67
C PHE A 187 14.29 4.14 8.44
N ASP A 188 14.96 3.00 8.36
CA ASP A 188 16.06 2.82 7.42
C ASP A 188 15.58 2.50 6.00
N ILE A 189 14.66 1.55 5.84
CA ILE A 189 14.31 0.99 4.53
C ILE A 189 12.80 0.91 4.37
N HIS A 190 12.28 1.50 3.29
CA HIS A 190 10.91 1.29 2.81
C HIS A 190 10.96 0.66 1.42
N GLY A 191 10.17 -0.37 1.15
CA GLY A 191 10.18 -1.03 -0.15
C GLY A 191 8.82 -1.50 -0.66
N GLY A 192 8.74 -1.69 -1.97
CA GLY A 192 7.58 -2.21 -2.67
C GLY A 192 7.80 -2.32 -4.18
N GLY A 193 6.75 -2.62 -4.95
CA GLY A 193 6.82 -2.66 -6.43
C GLY A 193 7.24 -1.32 -7.04
N ILE A 194 7.88 -1.35 -8.21
CA ILE A 194 8.27 -0.13 -8.95
C ILE A 194 7.07 0.75 -9.34
N ASP A 195 5.87 0.17 -9.49
CA ASP A 195 4.62 0.89 -9.69
C ASP A 195 4.14 1.65 -8.44
N LEU A 196 4.64 1.30 -7.25
CA LEU A 196 4.33 2.02 -6.02
C LEU A 196 5.16 3.29 -5.85
N ILE A 197 6.23 3.50 -6.62
CA ILE A 197 7.01 4.76 -6.59
C ILE A 197 6.08 5.97 -6.70
N PHE A 198 5.15 5.94 -7.66
CA PHE A 198 4.16 6.98 -7.85
C PHE A 198 2.78 6.40 -8.21
N PRO A 199 1.69 6.83 -7.56
CA PRO A 199 1.65 7.89 -6.55
C PRO A 199 1.89 7.41 -5.11
N HIS A 200 2.02 6.10 -4.87
CA HIS A 200 1.87 5.55 -3.51
C HIS A 200 2.94 6.01 -2.52
N HIS A 201 4.20 5.63 -2.74
CA HIS A 201 5.32 6.01 -1.88
C HIS A 201 5.59 7.52 -1.87
N GLU A 202 5.35 8.22 -2.99
CA GLU A 202 5.44 9.69 -3.03
C GLU A 202 4.42 10.35 -2.08
N ASN A 203 3.19 9.82 -2.04
CA ASN A 203 2.15 10.30 -1.14
C ASN A 203 2.47 9.96 0.31
N GLU A 204 3.08 8.80 0.59
CA GLU A 204 3.51 8.44 1.93
C GLU A 204 4.56 9.41 2.47
N ILE A 205 5.57 9.76 1.67
CA ILE A 205 6.57 10.77 2.06
C ILE A 205 5.88 12.08 2.43
N ALA A 206 4.94 12.54 1.60
CA ALA A 206 4.23 13.79 1.83
C ALA A 206 3.39 13.74 3.12
N GLN A 207 2.65 12.64 3.33
CA GLN A 207 1.81 12.43 4.52
C GLN A 207 2.63 12.34 5.80
N SER A 208 3.68 11.50 5.83
CA SER A 208 4.50 11.31 7.01
C SER A 208 5.24 12.59 7.38
N TRP A 209 5.77 13.33 6.40
CA TRP A 209 6.43 14.62 6.64
C TRP A 209 5.46 15.71 7.11
N ALA A 210 4.23 15.74 6.57
CA ALA A 210 3.20 16.67 7.01
C ALA A 210 2.67 16.35 8.41
N ALA A 211 2.67 15.08 8.82
CA ALA A 211 2.30 14.67 10.18
C ALA A 211 3.44 14.93 11.18
N ASP A 212 4.69 14.68 10.78
CA ASP A 212 5.90 14.87 11.58
C ASP A 212 7.07 15.33 10.70
N ARG A 213 7.58 16.55 10.95
CA ARG A 213 8.68 17.13 10.16
C ARG A 213 10.02 16.44 10.36
N GLU A 214 10.15 15.61 11.40
CA GLU A 214 11.33 14.77 11.62
C GLU A 214 11.24 13.42 10.88
N SER A 215 10.10 13.15 10.22
CA SER A 215 9.89 11.93 9.46
C SER A 215 10.95 11.76 8.37
N HIS A 216 11.58 10.60 8.33
CA HIS A 216 12.67 10.34 7.39
C HIS A 216 12.85 8.85 7.09
N ILE A 217 12.91 8.52 5.80
CA ILE A 217 13.23 7.18 5.31
C ILE A 217 14.57 7.25 4.58
N SER A 218 15.55 6.46 5.03
CA SER A 218 16.93 6.56 4.52
C SER A 218 17.08 5.95 3.11
N TYR A 219 16.40 4.84 2.85
CA TYR A 219 16.49 4.08 1.61
C TYR A 219 15.11 3.64 1.11
N TRP A 220 14.87 3.89 -0.17
CA TRP A 220 13.71 3.39 -0.89
C TRP A 220 14.14 2.29 -1.86
N LEU A 221 13.53 1.12 -1.76
CA LEU A 221 13.87 -0.06 -2.56
C LEU A 221 12.68 -0.51 -3.40
N HIS A 222 12.84 -0.57 -4.72
CA HIS A 222 11.76 -0.94 -5.62
C HIS A 222 12.12 -2.16 -6.49
N ASN A 223 11.28 -3.19 -6.46
CA ASN A 223 11.45 -4.35 -7.35
C ASN A 223 10.84 -4.08 -8.74
N GLY A 224 11.55 -4.52 -9.78
CA GLY A 224 11.09 -4.41 -11.16
C GLY A 224 9.83 -5.26 -11.43
N HIS A 225 9.18 -4.97 -12.56
CA HIS A 225 8.04 -5.77 -13.02
C HIS A 225 8.47 -7.18 -13.43
N VAL A 226 7.59 -8.15 -13.20
CA VAL A 226 7.75 -9.49 -13.76
C VAL A 226 7.13 -9.50 -15.15
N THR A 227 7.90 -9.91 -16.15
CA THR A 227 7.48 -9.88 -17.56
C THR A 227 7.29 -11.28 -18.11
N ASN A 228 6.28 -11.45 -18.96
CA ASN A 228 6.11 -12.62 -19.81
C ASN A 228 6.28 -12.20 -21.27
N ASN A 229 7.25 -12.76 -22.00
CA ASN A 229 7.60 -12.36 -23.37
C ASN A 229 7.83 -10.84 -23.55
N ASN A 230 8.53 -10.21 -22.60
CA ASN A 230 8.75 -8.76 -22.53
C ASN A 230 7.50 -7.89 -22.34
N GLU A 231 6.33 -8.49 -22.12
CA GLU A 231 5.13 -7.78 -21.72
C GLU A 231 4.97 -7.86 -20.20
N LYS A 232 4.63 -6.73 -19.59
CA LYS A 232 4.29 -6.67 -18.16
C LYS A 232 3.12 -7.62 -17.90
N MET A 233 3.21 -8.45 -16.86
CA MET A 233 2.06 -9.25 -16.44
C MET A 233 0.98 -8.32 -15.85
N SER A 234 -0.28 -8.62 -16.11
CA SER A 234 -1.39 -7.91 -15.44
C SER A 234 -2.68 -8.69 -15.56
N LYS A 235 -3.56 -8.51 -14.56
CA LYS A 235 -4.92 -9.07 -14.60
C LYS A 235 -5.70 -8.59 -15.84
N SER A 236 -5.51 -7.33 -16.25
CA SER A 236 -6.21 -6.74 -17.40
C SER A 236 -5.79 -7.31 -18.75
N LEU A 237 -4.52 -7.73 -18.90
CA LEU A 237 -4.03 -8.35 -20.14
C LEU A 237 -4.27 -9.86 -20.17
N GLY A 238 -4.76 -10.44 -19.06
CA GLY A 238 -5.00 -11.89 -18.95
C GLY A 238 -3.72 -12.74 -19.00
N ASN A 239 -2.54 -12.12 -18.94
CA ASN A 239 -1.23 -12.76 -19.08
C ASN A 239 -0.54 -13.02 -17.73
N PHE A 240 -1.30 -13.02 -16.62
CA PHE A 240 -0.77 -13.26 -15.27
C PHE A 240 -0.89 -14.73 -14.87
N PHE A 241 0.04 -15.18 -14.03
CA PHE A 241 0.00 -16.48 -13.38
C PHE A 241 0.04 -16.29 -11.86
N THR A 242 -0.67 -17.16 -11.14
CA THR A 242 -0.58 -17.20 -9.68
C THR A 242 0.58 -18.11 -9.25
N ILE A 243 1.04 -17.94 -8.00
CA ILE A 243 2.07 -18.80 -7.43
C ILE A 243 1.63 -20.26 -7.50
N ARG A 244 0.40 -20.57 -7.07
CA ARG A 244 -0.15 -21.95 -7.09
C ARG A 244 -0.15 -22.57 -8.49
N GLN A 245 -0.53 -21.81 -9.52
CA GLN A 245 -0.53 -22.32 -10.90
C GLN A 245 0.87 -22.72 -11.39
N ILE A 246 1.91 -22.03 -10.90
CA ILE A 246 3.29 -22.39 -11.23
C ILE A 246 3.78 -23.52 -10.34
N THR A 247 3.47 -23.52 -9.05
CA THR A 247 3.94 -24.56 -8.12
C THR A 247 3.27 -25.92 -8.35
N GLU A 248 2.13 -25.96 -9.05
CA GLU A 248 1.55 -27.19 -9.61
C GLU A 248 2.45 -27.86 -10.65
N ARG A 249 3.30 -27.08 -11.34
CA ARG A 249 4.16 -27.55 -12.45
C ARG A 249 5.64 -27.61 -12.11
N TYR A 250 6.08 -26.75 -11.22
CA TYR A 250 7.48 -26.59 -10.85
C TYR A 250 7.64 -26.59 -9.32
N HIS A 251 8.76 -27.10 -8.84
CA HIS A 251 9.04 -27.07 -7.41
C HIS A 251 9.10 -25.60 -6.89
N PRO A 252 8.52 -25.27 -5.72
CA PRO A 252 8.53 -23.89 -5.19
C PRO A 252 9.91 -23.25 -5.11
N LEU A 253 10.94 -24.03 -4.72
CA LEU A 253 12.34 -23.57 -4.74
C LEU A 253 12.86 -23.20 -6.13
N ALA A 254 12.41 -23.87 -7.18
CA ALA A 254 12.79 -23.52 -8.55
C ALA A 254 12.17 -22.17 -8.95
N LEU A 255 10.92 -21.93 -8.58
CA LEU A 255 10.28 -20.63 -8.76
C LEU A 255 11.00 -19.55 -7.95
N ARG A 256 11.33 -19.79 -6.68
CA ARG A 256 12.10 -18.84 -5.86
C ARG A 256 13.45 -18.50 -6.50
N HIS A 257 14.21 -19.51 -6.93
CA HIS A 257 15.51 -19.30 -7.57
C HIS A 257 15.38 -18.55 -8.89
N PHE A 258 14.29 -18.73 -9.63
CA PHE A 258 14.04 -17.97 -10.86
C PHE A 258 13.81 -16.47 -10.62
N LEU A 259 13.35 -16.09 -9.43
CA LEU A 259 12.97 -14.72 -9.09
C LEU A 259 14.09 -13.89 -8.45
N ILE A 260 15.20 -14.51 -8.04
CA ILE A 260 16.38 -13.89 -7.43
C ILE A 260 17.43 -13.63 -8.50
#